data_AF-A0A544TR48-F1
#
_entry.id   AF-A0A544TR48-F1
#
_cell.length_a   1.000
_cell.length_b   1.000
_cell.length_c   1.000
_cell.angle_alpha   90.00
_cell.angle_beta   90.00
_cell.angle_gamma   90.00
#
_symmetry.space_group_name_H-M   'P 1'
#
loop_
_entity.id
_entity.type
_entity.pdbx_description
1 polymer ?
#
loop_
_entity_poly.entity_id
_entity_poly.type
_entity_poly.pdbx_seq_one_letter_code
_entity_poly.pdbx_strand_id
1 'polypeptide(L)' 'MTAYNASLSNSSFNIKSNKQDKNGIYIGFKNGLSLNNEIVNKKSWTIENIDNRTELLSSYLISSLELSNRLRI' A
#
# COMPACT_ATOMS: atom_id res chain seq x y z
N MET A 1 -4.38 -11.39 -2.08
CA MET A 1 -3.31 -11.30 -1.04
C MET A 1 -3.66 -10.16 -0.12
N THR A 2 -3.83 -10.40 1.18
CA THR A 2 -3.94 -9.30 2.15
C THR A 2 -2.53 -8.92 2.60
N ALA A 3 -2.13 -7.67 2.40
CA ALA A 3 -0.84 -7.14 2.85
C ALA A 3 -0.85 -6.78 4.36
N TYR A 4 -1.79 -7.35 5.13
CA TYR A 4 -1.93 -7.06 6.55
C TYR A 4 -0.79 -7.74 7.32
N ASN A 5 0.08 -6.92 7.93
CA ASN A 5 1.18 -7.39 8.76
C ASN A 5 0.99 -6.88 10.18
N ALA A 6 0.56 -7.77 11.08
CA ALA A 6 0.31 -7.44 12.49
C ALA A 6 1.55 -6.87 13.21
N SER A 7 2.77 -7.22 12.76
CA SER A 7 4.02 -6.69 13.33
C SER A 7 4.24 -5.19 13.04
N LEU A 8 3.41 -4.58 12.19
CA LEU A 8 3.47 -3.16 11.82
C LEU A 8 2.48 -2.28 12.57
N SER A 9 1.65 -2.83 13.48
CA SER A 9 0.58 -2.22 14.33
C SER A 9 0.48 -0.67 14.38
N ASN A 10 0.60 -0.01 15.54
CA ASN A 10 0.51 1.46 15.68
C ASN A 10 1.87 2.16 15.55
N SER A 11 2.84 1.52 14.88
CA SER A 11 4.17 2.10 14.68
C SER A 11 4.12 3.35 13.81
N SER A 12 5.06 4.27 14.03
CA SER A 12 5.18 5.48 13.22
C SER A 12 5.43 5.14 11.75
N PHE A 13 5.08 6.08 10.86
CA PHE A 13 5.26 5.91 9.41
C PHE A 13 6.68 5.51 9.03
N ASN A 14 7.70 6.15 9.62
CA ASN A 14 9.09 5.85 9.33
C ASN A 14 9.47 4.40 9.72
N ILE A 15 9.05 3.96 10.90
CA ILE A 15 9.27 2.58 11.36
C ILE A 15 8.57 1.60 10.42
N LYS A 16 7.31 1.86 10.06
CA LYS A 16 6.56 1.01 9.13
C LYS A 16 7.19 0.97 7.74
N SER A 17 7.74 2.08 7.25
CA SER A 17 8.37 2.14 5.93
C SER A 17 9.63 1.29 5.87
N ASN A 18 10.49 1.41 6.88
CA ASN A 18 11.82 0.78 6.92
C ASN A 18 11.85 -0.59 7.61
N LYS A 19 10.73 -1.10 8.11
CA LYS A 19 10.70 -2.38 8.84
C LYS A 19 11.29 -3.50 7.98
N GLN A 20 12.28 -4.19 8.54
CA GLN A 20 12.87 -5.41 8.00
C GLN A 20 12.55 -6.60 8.91
N ASP A 21 12.56 -7.80 8.33
CA ASP A 21 12.55 -9.05 9.07
C ASP A 21 13.96 -9.43 9.57
N LYS A 22 14.09 -10.60 10.18
CA LYS A 22 15.37 -11.13 10.69
C LYS A 22 16.42 -11.39 9.61
N ASN A 23 16.01 -11.46 8.34
CA ASN A 23 16.88 -11.70 7.20
C ASN A 23 17.25 -10.40 6.47
N GLY A 24 16.84 -9.24 6.99
CA GLY A 24 17.06 -7.93 6.36
C GLY A 24 16.10 -7.62 5.21
N ILE A 25 15.06 -8.43 5.00
CA ILE A 25 14.08 -8.22 3.93
C ILE A 25 13.07 -7.17 4.39
N TYR A 26 12.80 -6.16 3.56
CA TYR A 26 11.79 -5.16 3.87
C TYR A 26 10.39 -5.79 3.89
N ILE A 27 9.72 -5.71 5.04
CA ILE A 27 8.35 -6.19 5.26
C ILE A 27 7.35 -5.04 5.47
N GLY A 28 7.84 -3.82 5.39
CA GLY A 28 7.11 -2.56 5.47
C GLY A 28 6.66 -1.99 4.11
N PHE A 29 6.55 -0.67 3.99
CA PHE A 29 6.20 -0.04 2.70
C PHE A 29 7.27 -0.22 1.62
N LYS A 30 8.53 -0.46 2.01
CA LYS A 30 9.65 -0.76 1.10
C LYS A 30 9.68 -2.23 0.60
N ASN A 31 8.63 -3.00 0.81
CA ASN A 31 8.59 -4.43 0.47
C ASN A 31 8.46 -4.76 -1.03
N GLY A 32 8.43 -3.76 -1.91
CA GLY A 32 8.36 -3.96 -3.37
C GLY A 32 6.97 -4.31 -3.92
N LEU A 33 5.92 -4.30 -3.09
CA LEU A 33 4.55 -4.43 -3.60
C LEU A 33 4.17 -3.18 -4.39
N SER A 34 3.61 -3.37 -5.59
CA SER A 34 3.12 -2.27 -6.43
C SER A 34 2.09 -1.39 -5.70
N LEU A 35 1.33 -2.00 -4.79
CA LEU A 35 0.39 -1.31 -3.90
C LEU A 35 1.08 -0.20 -3.09
N ASN A 36 2.37 -0.33 -2.76
CA ASN A 36 3.10 0.64 -1.95
C ASN A 36 3.86 1.69 -2.77
N ASN A 37 3.77 1.66 -4.11
CA ASN A 37 4.59 2.53 -4.97
C ASN A 37 4.39 4.03 -4.71
N GLU A 38 3.18 4.50 -4.39
CA GLU A 38 3.00 5.95 -4.17
C GLU A 38 3.33 6.39 -2.73
N ILE A 39 3.38 5.47 -1.77
CA ILE A 39 3.71 5.74 -0.37
C ILE A 39 5.19 5.52 -0.03
N VAL A 40 5.88 4.62 -0.74
CA VAL A 40 7.27 4.21 -0.42
C VAL A 40 8.28 5.37 -0.45
N ASN A 41 8.03 6.38 -1.30
CA ASN A 41 8.90 7.54 -1.48
C ASN A 41 8.45 8.78 -0.68
N LYS A 42 7.35 8.70 0.07
CA LYS A 42 6.86 9.82 0.87
C LYS A 42 7.72 9.99 2.12
N LYS A 43 7.98 11.24 2.51
CA LYS A 43 8.70 11.57 3.75
C LYS A 43 7.80 11.52 4.99
N SER A 44 6.51 11.75 4.80
CA SER A 44 5.49 11.82 5.84
C SER A 44 4.20 11.16 5.38
N TRP A 45 3.35 10.82 6.34
CA TRP A 45 2.02 10.26 6.09
C TRP A 45 0.97 11.19 6.67
N THR A 46 0.47 12.09 5.83
CA THR A 46 -0.53 13.10 6.21
C THR A 46 -1.94 12.61 5.92
N ILE A 47 -2.94 13.31 6.47
CA ILE A 47 -4.36 13.07 6.17
C ILE A 47 -4.61 13.16 4.65
N GLU A 48 -4.09 14.21 4.01
CA GLU A 48 -4.16 14.36 2.55
C GLU A 48 -3.56 13.17 1.79
N ASN A 49 -2.47 12.56 2.30
CA ASN A 49 -1.91 11.38 1.65
C ASN A 49 -2.82 10.15 1.79
N ILE A 50 -3.52 10.02 2.92
CA ILE A 50 -4.50 8.96 3.16
C ILE A 50 -5.68 9.14 2.21
N ASP A 51 -6.21 10.35 2.09
CA ASP A 51 -7.36 10.66 1.24
C ASP A 51 -7.03 10.39 -0.24
N ASN A 52 -5.93 10.95 -0.73
CA ASN A 52 -5.48 10.77 -2.11
C ASN A 52 -5.21 9.29 -2.45
N ARG A 53 -4.61 8.53 -1.52
CA ARG A 53 -4.37 7.10 -1.70
C ARG A 53 -5.69 6.32 -1.72
N THR A 54 -6.63 6.66 -0.86
CA THR A 54 -7.93 5.99 -0.80
C THR A 54 -8.69 6.17 -2.10
N GLU A 55 -8.71 7.38 -2.64
CA GLU A 55 -9.32 7.68 -3.94
C GLU A 55 -8.65 6.88 -5.06
N LEU A 56 -7.31 6.96 -5.17
CA LEU A 56 -6.53 6.25 -6.19
C LEU A 56 -6.82 4.74 -6.21
N LEU A 57 -6.75 4.09 -5.04
CA LEU A 57 -6.96 2.65 -4.92
C LEU A 57 -8.40 2.26 -5.23
N SER A 58 -9.37 3.09 -4.83
CA SER A 58 -10.78 2.87 -5.14
C SER A 58 -11.04 2.96 -6.64
N SER A 59 -10.47 3.96 -7.31
CA SER A 59 -10.58 4.11 -8.77
C SER A 59 -9.98 2.93 -9.52
N TYR A 60 -8.80 2.43 -9.09
CA TYR A 60 -8.20 1.24 -9.67
C TYR A 60 -9.08 0.00 -9.50
N LEU A 61 -9.68 -0.19 -8.33
CA LEU A 61 -10.58 -1.31 -8.08
C LEU A 61 -11.81 -1.23 -9.00
N ILE A 62 -12.49 -0.08 -9.04
CA ILE A 62 -13.69 0.12 -9.87
C ILE A 62 -13.36 -0.14 -11.33
N SER A 63 -12.28 0.46 -11.85
CA SER A 63 -11.84 0.25 -13.23
C SER A 63 -11.56 -1.23 -13.53
N SER A 64 -10.86 -1.93 -12.63
CA SER A 64 -10.57 -3.36 -12.81
C SER A 64 -11.83 -4.23 -12.84
N LEU A 65 -12.83 -3.90 -12.02
CA LEU A 65 -14.11 -4.62 -11.96
C LEU A 65 -14.94 -4.38 -13.23
N GLU A 66 -14.99 -3.13 -13.71
CA GLU A 66 -15.66 -2.78 -14.95
C GLU A 66 -15.03 -3.48 -16.16
N LEU A 67 -13.69 -3.47 -16.25
CA LEU A 67 -12.94 -4.21 -17.28
C LEU A 67 -13.22 -5.71 -17.23
N SER A 68 -13.19 -6.31 -16.04
CA SER A 68 -13.51 -7.72 -15.83
C SER A 68 -14.94 -8.05 -16.28
N ASN A 69 -15.90 -7.16 -16.02
CA ASN A 69 -17.29 -7.36 -16.46
C ASN A 69 -17.43 -7.25 -17.98
N ARG A 70 -16.69 -6.36 -18.64
CA ARG A 70 -16.71 -6.20 -20.11
C ARG A 70 -16.11 -7.38 -20.86
N LEU A 71 -15.10 -8.05 -20.28
CA LEU A 71 -14.42 -9.19 -20.91
C LEU A 71 -15.14 -10.54 -20.70
N ARG A 72 -16.23 -10.56 -19.91
CA ARG A 72 -17.05 -11.76 -19.64
C ARG A 72 -18.30 -11.86 -20.53
N ILE A 73 -18.52 -10.90 -21.43
CA ILE A 73 -19.67 -10.81 -22.34
C ILE A 73 -19.24 -11.20 -23.76
#